data_AF-A0A1F9M0Q5-F1
#
_entry.id   AF-A0A1F9M0Q5-F1
#
_cell.length_a   1.000
_cell.length_b   1.000
_cell.length_c   1.000
_cell.angle_alpha   90.00
_cell.angle_beta   90.00
_cell.angle_gamma   90.00
#
_symmetry.space_group_name_H-M   'P 1'
#
loop_
_entity.id
_entity.type
_entity.pdbx_description
1 polymer ?
#
loop_
_entity_poly.entity_id
_entity_poly.type
_entity_poly.pdbx_seq_one_letter_code
_entity_poly.pdbx_strand_id
1 'polypeptide(L)'
;MAEQKAQKGTRAFRHLSIFLGSAISLWSAAAVLSGLAQVNWQVSELVRQYLVAVGLMQEFHTFVDFYTHIKGVEYIIAVMFLVGFPVFYSNLNKTNEATETSA
;
A
#
# COMPACT_ATOMS: atom_id res chain seq x y z
N MET A 1 -46.61 -17.67 2.68
CA MET A 1 -46.33 -16.21 2.64
C MET A 1 -45.00 -15.79 3.31
N ALA A 2 -44.23 -16.68 3.94
CA ALA A 2 -42.96 -16.31 4.60
C ALA A 2 -41.76 -16.18 3.64
N GLU A 3 -41.68 -16.99 2.59
CA GLU A 3 -40.55 -16.97 1.62
C GLU A 3 -40.47 -15.69 0.77
N GLN A 4 -41.61 -15.07 0.44
CA GLN A 4 -41.61 -13.83 -0.35
C GLN A 4 -41.02 -12.64 0.43
N LYS A 5 -41.17 -12.59 1.77
CA LYS A 5 -40.57 -11.52 2.59
C LYS A 5 -39.05 -11.64 2.65
N ALA A 6 -38.51 -12.85 2.78
CA ALA A 6 -37.07 -13.11 2.79
C ALA A 6 -36.41 -12.74 1.46
N GLN A 7 -37.01 -13.12 0.33
CA GLN A 7 -36.48 -12.83 -1.00
C GLN A 7 -36.51 -11.33 -1.34
N LYS A 8 -37.53 -10.60 -0.86
CA LYS A 8 -37.66 -9.15 -1.04
C LYS A 8 -36.63 -8.37 -0.19
N GLY A 9 -36.33 -8.84 1.02
CA GLY A 9 -35.29 -8.30 1.89
C GLY A 9 -33.88 -8.39 1.28
N THR A 10 -33.53 -9.55 0.71
CA THR A 10 -32.22 -9.77 0.07
C THR A 10 -32.03 -8.92 -1.19
N ARG A 11 -33.09 -8.70 -1.99
CA ARG A 11 -33.02 -7.84 -3.19
C ARG A 11 -32.87 -6.36 -2.81
N ALA A 12 -33.61 -5.89 -1.81
CA ALA A 12 -33.49 -4.52 -1.31
C ALA A 12 -32.10 -4.24 -0.73
N PHE A 13 -31.56 -5.18 0.05
CA PHE A 13 -30.20 -5.11 0.58
C PHE A 13 -29.13 -5.03 -0.52
N ARG A 14 -29.29 -5.80 -1.60
CA ARG A 14 -28.37 -5.77 -2.75
C ARG A 14 -28.37 -4.44 -3.49
N HIS A 15 -29.54 -3.81 -3.68
CA HIS A 15 -29.59 -2.48 -4.30
C HIS A 15 -29.02 -1.39 -3.38
N LEU A 16 -29.25 -1.51 -2.08
CA LEU A 16 -28.68 -0.61 -1.08
C LEU A 16 -27.16 -0.67 -1.04
N SER A 17 -26.57 -1.87 -1.04
CA SER A 17 -25.10 -2.05 -1.02
C SER A 17 -24.43 -1.47 -2.27
N ILE A 18 -25.05 -1.62 -3.44
CA ILE A 18 -24.55 -1.03 -4.70
C ILE A 18 -24.60 0.49 -4.63
N PHE A 19 -25.70 1.06 -4.13
CA PHE A 19 -25.84 2.50 -4.00
C PHE A 19 -24.81 3.09 -3.03
N LEU A 20 -24.66 2.50 -1.84
CA LEU A 20 -23.64 2.95 -0.88
C LEU A 20 -22.22 2.82 -1.46
N GLY A 21 -21.91 1.69 -2.11
CA GLY A 21 -20.61 1.50 -2.76
C GLY A 21 -20.32 2.59 -3.80
N SER A 22 -21.29 2.90 -4.66
CA SER A 22 -21.14 3.97 -5.64
C SER A 22 -20.96 5.36 -5.01
N ALA A 23 -21.70 5.66 -3.95
CA ALA A 23 -21.59 6.95 -3.27
C ALA A 23 -20.21 7.14 -2.61
N ILE A 24 -19.70 6.10 -1.94
CA ILE A 24 -18.36 6.11 -1.33
C ILE A 24 -17.29 6.24 -2.41
N SER A 25 -17.42 5.51 -3.52
CA SER A 25 -16.45 5.54 -4.62
C SER A 25 -16.40 6.92 -5.27
N LEU A 26 -17.56 7.53 -5.50
CA LEU A 26 -17.67 8.86 -6.08
C LEU A 26 -17.05 9.92 -5.16
N TRP A 27 -17.33 9.84 -3.87
CA TRP A 27 -16.76 10.76 -2.87
C TRP A 27 -15.24 10.58 -2.73
N SER A 28 -14.76 9.34 -2.67
CA SER A 28 -13.32 9.04 -2.59
C SER A 28 -12.58 9.54 -3.83
N ALA A 29 -13.13 9.33 -5.02
CA ALA A 29 -12.54 9.84 -6.25
C ALA A 29 -12.49 11.37 -6.26
N ALA A 30 -13.58 12.04 -5.84
CA ALA A 30 -13.61 13.50 -5.73
C ALA A 30 -12.58 14.03 -4.72
N ALA A 31 -12.42 13.39 -3.57
CA ALA A 31 -11.43 13.79 -2.56
C ALA A 31 -10.00 13.68 -3.08
N VAL A 32 -9.66 12.57 -3.76
CA VAL A 32 -8.32 12.36 -4.34
C VAL A 32 -8.05 13.37 -5.46
N LEU A 33 -9.00 13.56 -6.38
CA LEU A 33 -8.85 14.50 -7.50
C LEU A 33 -8.74 15.94 -7.01
N SER A 34 -9.51 16.32 -5.98
CA SER A 34 -9.42 17.64 -5.36
C SER A 34 -8.06 17.86 -4.69
N GLY A 35 -7.55 16.87 -3.96
CA GLY A 35 -6.20 16.91 -3.41
C GLY A 35 -5.14 17.06 -4.50
N LEU A 36 -5.23 16.28 -5.58
CA LEU A 36 -4.30 16.34 -6.71
C LEU A 36 -4.34 17.70 -7.42
N ALA A 37 -5.53 18.30 -7.56
CA ALA A 37 -5.68 19.62 -8.14
C ALA A 37 -5.01 20.72 -7.30
N GLN A 38 -5.04 20.61 -5.97
CA GLN A 38 -4.38 21.57 -5.06
C GLN A 38 -2.84 21.48 -5.15
N VAL A 39 -2.28 20.31 -5.46
CA VAL A 39 -0.84 20.07 -5.53
C VAL A 39 -0.26 20.06 -6.96
N ASN A 40 -0.92 20.74 -7.92
CA ASN A 40 -0.49 20.79 -9.34
C ASN A 40 -0.26 19.41 -9.97
N TRP A 41 -1.11 18.43 -9.64
CA TRP A 41 -1.03 17.06 -10.15
C TRP A 41 0.22 16.26 -9.74
N GLN A 42 0.96 16.72 -8.71
CA GLN A 42 2.11 15.99 -8.18
C GLN A 42 1.67 14.95 -7.16
N VAL A 43 1.60 13.68 -7.60
CA VAL A 43 1.23 12.54 -6.72
C VAL A 43 2.19 12.40 -5.54
N SER A 44 3.48 12.68 -5.73
CA SER A 44 4.49 12.67 -4.68
C SER A 44 4.18 13.67 -3.57
N GLU A 45 3.69 14.86 -3.91
CA GLU A 45 3.32 15.90 -2.94
C GLU A 45 2.08 15.50 -2.14
N LEU A 46 1.06 14.96 -2.81
CA LEU A 46 -0.15 14.47 -2.14
C LEU A 46 0.20 13.39 -1.11
N VAL A 47 1.05 12.43 -1.51
CA VAL A 47 1.51 11.37 -0.61
C VAL A 47 2.37 11.94 0.50
N ARG A 48 3.24 12.93 0.23
CA ARG A 48 4.02 13.62 1.28
C ARG A 48 3.10 14.26 2.32
N GLN A 49 2.14 15.06 1.88
CA GLN A 49 1.17 15.72 2.76
C GLN A 49 0.36 14.72 3.58
N TYR A 50 -0.06 13.62 2.96
CA TYR A 50 -0.74 12.53 3.66
C TYR A 50 0.16 11.86 4.71
N LEU A 51 1.40 11.53 4.36
CA LEU A 51 2.34 10.88 5.28
C LEU A 51 2.74 11.80 6.44
N VAL A 52 2.88 13.11 6.19
CA VAL A 52 3.11 14.11 7.25
C VAL A 52 1.86 14.22 8.14
N ALA A 53 0.66 14.32 7.57
CA ALA A 53 -0.58 14.44 8.34
C ALA A 53 -0.87 13.21 9.22
N VAL A 54 -0.50 12.02 8.78
CA VAL A 54 -0.62 10.76 9.55
C VAL A 54 0.57 10.56 10.51
N GLY A 55 1.57 11.43 10.49
CA GLY A 55 2.74 11.39 11.37
C GLY A 55 3.78 10.33 10.99
N LEU A 56 3.70 9.77 9.78
CA LEU A 56 4.64 8.78 9.25
C LEU A 56 5.88 9.41 8.60
N MET A 57 5.81 10.71 8.27
CA MET A 57 6.94 11.47 7.74
C MET A 57 7.16 12.72 8.58
N GLN A 58 8.38 12.91 9.08
CA GLN A 58 8.80 14.14 9.76
C GLN A 58 9.45 15.10 8.77
N GLU A 59 9.18 16.40 8.90
CA GLU A 59 9.88 17.44 8.16
C GLU A 59 11.29 17.61 8.74
N PHE A 60 12.32 17.39 7.91
CA PHE A 60 13.71 17.59 8.34
C PHE A 60 14.02 19.08 8.39
N HIS A 61 14.16 19.64 9.58
CA HIS A 61 14.43 21.07 9.77
C HIS A 61 15.92 21.44 9.63
N THR A 62 16.84 20.46 9.64
CA THR A 62 18.29 20.71 9.48
C THR A 62 18.95 19.75 8.49
N PHE A 63 20.00 20.21 7.80
CA PHE A 63 20.80 19.38 6.89
C PHE A 63 21.45 18.17 7.60
N VAL A 64 21.69 18.28 8.91
CA VAL A 64 22.27 17.21 9.74
C VAL A 64 21.28 16.08 9.95
N ASP A 65 19.99 16.38 10.17
CA ASP A 65 18.95 15.35 10.31
C ASP A 65 18.74 14.58 9.01
N PHE A 66 18.74 15.29 7.88
CA PHE A 66 18.63 14.68 6.55
C PHE A 66 19.77 13.68 6.29
N TYR A 67 21.02 14.08 6.60
CA TYR A 67 22.18 13.23 6.36
C TYR A 67 22.19 11.99 7.27
N THR A 68 21.76 12.15 8.51
CA THR A 68 21.63 11.03 9.47
C THR A 68 20.55 10.05 9.02
N HIS A 69 19.44 10.54 8.50
CA HIS A 69 18.37 9.69 7.98
C HIS A 69 18.81 8.89 6.74
N ILE A 70 19.48 9.54 5.77
CA ILE A 70 20.00 8.86 4.58
C ILE A 70 21.01 7.78 4.96
N LYS A 71 21.91 8.09 5.89
CA LYS A 71 22.89 7.11 6.39
C LYS A 71 22.22 5.97 7.18
N GLY A 72 21.15 6.25 7.92
CA GLY A 72 20.35 5.23 8.58
C GLY A 72 19.68 4.27 7.59
N VAL A 73 19.09 4.80 6.52
CA VAL A 73 18.48 3.99 5.44
C VAL A 73 19.52 3.13 4.74
N GLU A 74 20.72 3.66 4.51
CA GLU A 74 21.84 2.89 3.94
C GLU A 74 22.15 1.64 4.77
N TYR A 75 22.22 1.75 6.11
CA TYR A 75 22.45 0.59 6.97
C TYR A 75 21.31 -0.44 6.90
N ILE A 76 20.06 0.01 6.83
CA ILE A 76 18.89 -0.89 6.70
C ILE A 76 18.95 -1.67 5.39
N ILE A 77 19.26 -1.00 4.29
CA ILE A 77 19.43 -1.63 2.98
C ILE A 77 20.61 -2.60 2.99
N ALA A 78 21.74 -2.22 3.61
CA ALA A 78 22.91 -3.08 3.74
C ALA A 78 22.57 -4.37 4.51
N VAL A 79 21.83 -4.29 5.62
CA VAL A 79 21.40 -5.47 6.39
C VAL A 79 20.42 -6.32 5.57
N MET A 80 19.46 -5.70 4.88
CA MET A 80 18.55 -6.43 3.99
C MET A 80 19.30 -7.16 2.88
N PHE A 81 20.34 -6.56 2.31
CA PHE A 81 21.14 -7.21 1.27
C PHE A 81 22.00 -8.34 1.84
N LEU A 82 22.58 -8.14 3.02
CA LEU A 82 23.43 -9.12 3.69
C LEU A 82 22.64 -10.38 4.09
N VAL A 83 21.38 -10.25 4.50
CA VAL A 83 20.51 -11.39 4.84
C VAL A 83 19.77 -11.91 3.60
N GLY A 84 19.29 -11.01 2.75
CA GLY A 84 18.53 -11.35 1.55
C GLY A 84 19.36 -12.13 0.53
N PHE A 85 20.62 -11.77 0.32
CA PHE A 85 21.51 -12.45 -0.62
C PHE A 85 21.76 -13.94 -0.29
N PRO A 86 22.17 -14.34 0.94
CA PRO A 86 22.35 -15.74 1.27
C PRO A 86 21.03 -16.52 1.31
N VAL A 87 19.93 -15.90 1.71
CA VAL A 87 18.60 -16.53 1.64
C VAL A 87 18.20 -16.79 0.18
N PHE A 88 18.38 -15.81 -0.70
CA PHE A 88 18.12 -15.95 -2.13
C PHE A 88 18.99 -17.05 -2.75
N TYR A 89 20.30 -17.04 -2.46
CA TYR A 89 21.24 -18.04 -2.96
C TYR A 89 20.92 -19.46 -2.43
N SER A 90 20.58 -19.59 -1.15
CA SER A 90 20.14 -20.87 -0.57
C SER A 90 18.89 -21.42 -1.26
N ASN A 91 17.95 -20.56 -1.67
CA ASN A 91 16.76 -20.99 -2.41
C ASN A 91 17.12 -21.50 -3.81
N LEU A 92 18.03 -20.83 -4.53
CA LEU A 92 18.50 -21.32 -5.83
C LEU A 92 19.23 -22.67 -5.72
N ASN A 93 20.04 -22.86 -4.68
CA ASN A 93 20.78 -24.11 -4.51
C ASN A 93 19.86 -25.31 -4.20
N LYS A 94 18.78 -25.08 -3.43
CA LYS A 94 17.77 -26.10 -3.13
C LYS A 94 16.97 -26.54 -4.36
N THR A 95 16.78 -25.66 -5.35
CA THR A 95 16.11 -26.01 -6.61
C THR A 95 16.96 -26.93 -7.49
N ASN A 96 18.30 -26.83 -7.40
CA ASN A 96 19.20 -27.70 -8.17
C ASN A 96 19.25 -29.14 -7.61
N GLU A 97 19.29 -29.32 -6.28
CA GLU A 97 19.27 -30.67 -5.66
C GLU A 97 17.98 -31.46 -5.94
N ALA A 98 16.83 -30.78 -6.02
CA ALA A 98 15.55 -31.42 -6.37
C ALA A 98 15.52 -31.91 -7.84
N THR A 99 16.32 -31.29 -8.71
CA THR A 99 16.38 -31.66 -10.13
C THR A 99 17.36 -32.80 -10.37
N GLU A 100 18.46 -32.91 -9.59
CA GLU A 100 19.43 -34.02 -9.70
C GLU A 100 18.96 -35.35 -9.08
N THR A 101 18.07 -35.33 -8.08
CA THR A 101 17.51 -36.56 -7.49
C THR A 101 16.44 -37.21 -8.39
N SER A 102 16.08 -36.53 -9.50
CA SER A 102 15.05 -36.97 -10.46
C SER A 102 15.63 -37.42 -11.80
N ALA A 103 16.96 -37.50 -11.94
CA ALA A 103 17.67 -37.92 -13.16
C ALA A 103 18.30 -39.31 -13.01
#